data_AF-A0A520SKR1-F1
#
_entry.id   AF-A0A520SKR1-F1
#
_cell.length_a   1.000
_cell.length_b   1.000
_cell.length_c   1.000
_cell.angle_alpha   90.00
_cell.angle_beta   90.00
_cell.angle_gamma   90.00
#
_symmetry.space_group_name_H-M   'P 1'
#
loop_
_entity.id
_entity.type
_entity.pdbx_description
1 polymer ?
#
loop_
_entity_poly.entity_id
_entity_poly.type
_entity_poly.pdbx_seq_one_letter_code
_entity_poly.pdbx_strand_id
1 'polypeptide(L)'
;HLTLDRNLPGPDHAASIEPDEMTSLVEFIRRKDIMLGSTEKKPSEAEMEIALVARKSIVARRAIRAGEPFDTGNLTVKRPGNGLSPMLWDTIINTVAHRDYQPDEMIEREGNDDE
;
A
#
# COMPACT_ATOMS: atom_id res chain seq x y z
N HIS A 1 14.96 14.56 -28.62
CA HIS A 1 15.42 15.40 -29.75
C HIS A 1 14.37 15.35 -30.86
N LEU A 2 14.28 16.36 -31.71
CA LEU A 2 13.35 16.42 -32.84
C LEU A 2 14.15 16.34 -34.14
N THR A 3 13.63 15.63 -35.12
CA THR A 3 14.20 15.55 -36.47
C THR A 3 13.13 15.69 -37.54
N LEU A 4 13.54 16.00 -38.76
CA LEU A 4 12.66 15.96 -39.94
C LEU A 4 12.55 14.56 -40.53
N ASP A 5 13.59 13.74 -40.34
CA ASP A 5 13.66 12.35 -40.78
C ASP A 5 14.75 11.63 -39.96
N ARG A 6 14.38 10.52 -39.32
CA ARG A 6 15.27 9.67 -38.49
C ARG A 6 16.41 9.03 -39.27
N ASN A 7 16.28 8.94 -40.59
CA ASN A 7 17.28 8.34 -41.47
C ASN A 7 18.38 9.33 -41.88
N LEU A 8 18.29 10.60 -41.47
CA LEU A 8 19.32 11.58 -41.73
C LEU A 8 20.64 11.24 -41.01
N PRO A 9 21.80 11.58 -41.61
CA PRO A 9 23.09 11.28 -41.03
C PRO A 9 23.32 12.09 -39.75
N GLY A 10 23.79 11.41 -38.71
CA GLY A 10 24.14 12.00 -37.43
C GLY A 10 23.63 11.15 -36.27
N PRO A 11 24.35 11.10 -35.14
CA PRO A 11 24.09 10.15 -34.07
C PRO A 11 22.71 10.36 -33.41
N ASP A 12 22.18 11.58 -33.45
CA ASP A 12 20.94 11.95 -32.75
C ASP A 12 19.67 11.76 -33.59
N HIS A 13 19.78 11.62 -34.91
CA HIS A 13 18.62 11.52 -35.81
C HIS A 13 17.83 10.24 -35.55
N ALA A 14 18.52 9.11 -35.46
CA ALA A 14 17.89 7.80 -35.19
C ALA A 14 17.17 7.72 -33.83
N ALA A 15 17.58 8.55 -32.85
CA ALA A 15 16.97 8.62 -31.52
C ALA A 15 15.99 9.80 -31.35
N SER A 16 15.74 10.59 -32.39
CA SER A 16 14.83 11.74 -32.37
C SER A 16 13.39 11.34 -32.69
N ILE A 17 12.43 12.19 -32.36
CA ILE A 17 11.04 12.08 -32.84
C ILE A 17 10.87 12.87 -34.14
N GLU A 18 9.96 12.46 -35.00
CA GLU A 18 9.59 13.18 -36.22
C GLU A 18 8.43 14.16 -35.95
N PRO A 19 8.12 15.10 -36.88
CA PRO A 19 7.15 16.17 -36.63
C PRO A 19 5.74 15.68 -36.27
N ASP A 20 5.32 14.58 -36.87
CA ASP A 20 4.01 13.94 -36.70
C ASP A 20 3.88 13.32 -35.30
N GLU A 21 4.96 12.67 -34.86
CA GLU A 21 5.09 12.08 -33.53
C GLU A 21 5.19 13.17 -32.45
N MET A 22 5.88 14.27 -32.76
CA MET A 22 5.93 15.44 -31.88
C MET A 22 4.55 16.07 -31.72
N THR A 23 3.79 16.17 -32.81
CA THR A 23 2.39 16.64 -32.76
C THR A 23 1.55 15.74 -31.88
N SER A 24 1.63 14.42 -32.08
CA SER A 24 0.92 13.42 -31.27
C SER A 24 1.31 13.47 -29.79
N LEU A 25 2.60 13.64 -29.50
CA LEU A 25 3.13 13.79 -28.14
C LEU A 25 2.61 15.06 -27.48
N VAL A 26 2.63 16.20 -28.18
CA VAL A 26 2.10 17.47 -27.67
C VAL A 26 0.61 17.37 -27.40
N GLU A 27 -0.15 16.74 -28.29
CA GLU A 27 -1.58 16.49 -28.07
C GLU A 27 -1.83 15.61 -26.85
N PHE A 28 -1.05 14.54 -26.69
CA PHE A 28 -1.14 13.65 -25.52
C PHE A 28 -0.81 14.39 -24.22
N ILE A 29 0.27 15.17 -24.19
CA ILE A 29 0.65 15.99 -23.04
C ILE A 29 -0.41 17.06 -22.75
N ARG A 30 -1.04 17.66 -23.76
CA ARG A 30 -2.10 18.65 -23.56
C ARG A 30 -3.40 18.05 -23.03
N ARG A 31 -3.61 16.73 -23.21
CA ARG A 31 -4.70 15.99 -22.53
C ARG A 31 -4.41 15.74 -21.04
N LYS A 32 -3.29 16.24 -20.48
CA LYS A 32 -2.92 16.10 -19.06
C LYS A 32 -4.04 16.43 -18.09
N ASP A 33 -4.90 17.39 -18.40
CA ASP A 33 -5.91 17.88 -17.44
C ASP A 33 -6.90 16.78 -17.05
N ILE A 34 -7.08 15.75 -17.90
CA ILE A 34 -7.88 14.55 -17.59
C ILE A 34 -7.06 13.51 -16.82
N MET A 35 -5.74 13.42 -17.07
CA MET A 35 -4.86 12.40 -16.49
C MET A 35 -4.29 12.76 -15.12
N LEU A 36 -4.25 14.06 -14.77
CA LEU A 36 -3.68 14.53 -13.51
C LEU A 36 -4.45 14.06 -12.28
N GLY A 37 -5.73 13.71 -12.44
CA GLY A 37 -6.55 13.17 -11.36
C GLY A 37 -6.65 14.13 -10.18
N SER A 38 -6.63 13.59 -8.96
CA SER A 38 -6.69 14.38 -7.73
C SER A 38 -5.29 14.72 -7.21
N THR A 39 -5.13 15.91 -6.65
CA THR A 39 -3.92 16.31 -5.90
C THR A 39 -3.91 15.75 -4.48
N GLU A 40 -5.03 15.20 -4.00
CA GLU A 40 -5.12 14.57 -2.68
C GLU A 40 -4.53 13.17 -2.72
N LYS A 41 -3.54 12.93 -1.85
CA LYS A 41 -2.98 11.59 -1.64
C LYS A 41 -3.92 10.74 -0.79
N LYS A 42 -4.96 10.20 -1.42
CA LYS A 42 -5.89 9.24 -0.82
C LYS A 42 -6.04 8.00 -1.70
N PRO A 43 -6.29 6.82 -1.10
CA PRO A 43 -6.65 5.64 -1.88
C PRO A 43 -7.94 5.91 -2.67
N SER A 44 -8.01 5.38 -3.88
CA SER A 44 -9.25 5.24 -4.64
C SER A 44 -10.20 4.25 -3.97
N GLU A 45 -11.48 4.27 -4.36
CA GLU A 45 -12.48 3.33 -3.85
C GLU A 45 -12.06 1.86 -4.07
N ALA A 46 -11.55 1.54 -5.26
CA ALA A 46 -11.02 0.21 -5.57
C ALA A 46 -9.81 -0.16 -4.69
N GLU A 47 -8.93 0.79 -4.37
CA GLU A 47 -7.82 0.55 -3.44
C GLU A 47 -8.31 0.36 -2.00
N MET A 48 -9.39 1.04 -1.59
CA MET A 48 -10.02 0.85 -0.27
C MET A 48 -10.64 -0.54 -0.14
N GLU A 49 -11.31 -1.05 -1.17
CA GLU A 49 -11.86 -2.42 -1.17
C GLU A 49 -10.74 -3.47 -1.03
N ILE A 50 -9.65 -3.29 -1.77
CA ILE A 50 -8.49 -4.20 -1.74
C ILE A 50 -7.71 -4.06 -0.42
N ALA A 51 -7.78 -2.90 0.23
CA ALA A 51 -7.02 -2.63 1.45
C ALA A 51 -7.29 -3.65 2.55
N LEU A 52 -8.55 -4.10 2.73
CA LEU A 52 -8.90 -5.09 3.75
C LEU A 52 -8.17 -6.43 3.53
N VAL A 53 -8.02 -6.86 2.29
CA VAL A 53 -7.32 -8.11 1.96
C VAL A 53 -5.80 -7.93 1.96
N ALA A 54 -5.33 -6.76 1.52
CA ALA A 54 -3.90 -6.49 1.32
C ALA A 54 -3.16 -6.02 2.58
N ARG A 55 -3.85 -5.33 3.49
CA ARG A 55 -3.30 -4.89 4.78
C ARG A 55 -3.14 -6.08 5.71
N LYS A 56 -2.33 -5.89 6.75
CA LYS A 56 -2.05 -6.90 7.76
C LYS A 56 -2.74 -6.52 9.06
N SER A 57 -2.97 -7.51 9.89
CA SER A 57 -3.39 -7.41 11.28
C SER A 57 -2.37 -8.09 12.20
N ILE A 58 -2.35 -7.66 13.46
CA ILE A 58 -1.59 -8.30 14.52
C ILE A 58 -2.26 -9.63 14.87
N VAL A 59 -1.48 -10.70 14.86
CA VAL A 59 -1.93 -12.06 15.16
C VAL A 59 -0.97 -12.72 16.13
N ALA A 60 -1.45 -13.74 16.83
CA ALA A 60 -0.64 -14.59 17.66
C ALA A 60 0.35 -15.42 16.82
N ARG A 61 1.63 -15.38 17.14
CA ARG A 61 2.67 -16.18 16.48
C ARG A 61 2.68 -17.63 16.98
N ARG A 62 2.28 -17.82 18.23
CA ARG A 62 2.17 -19.11 18.93
C ARG A 62 0.97 -19.04 19.86
N ALA A 63 0.67 -20.14 20.55
CA ALA A 63 -0.32 -20.10 21.61
C ALA A 63 0.10 -19.09 22.70
N ILE A 64 -0.84 -18.25 23.14
CA ILE A 64 -0.69 -17.24 24.20
C ILE A 64 -1.77 -17.52 25.22
N ARG A 65 -1.43 -17.56 26.51
CA ARG A 65 -2.41 -17.80 27.57
C ARG A 65 -2.99 -16.48 28.07
N ALA A 66 -4.23 -16.51 28.56
CA ALA A 66 -4.81 -15.42 29.34
C ALA A 66 -3.86 -15.07 30.50
N GLY A 67 -3.60 -13.78 30.69
CA GLY A 67 -2.64 -13.28 31.67
C GLY A 67 -1.19 -13.20 31.19
N GLU A 68 -0.85 -13.78 30.02
CA GLU A 68 0.50 -13.65 29.43
C GLU A 68 0.68 -12.26 28.81
N PRO A 69 1.83 -11.60 29.01
CA PRO A 69 2.13 -10.34 28.34
C PRO A 69 2.42 -10.56 26.85
N PHE A 70 1.97 -9.63 26.02
CA PHE A 70 2.32 -9.60 24.61
C PHE A 70 3.75 -9.10 24.41
N ASP A 71 4.52 -9.84 23.61
CA ASP A 71 5.91 -9.52 23.27
C ASP A 71 6.20 -9.79 21.79
N THR A 72 7.41 -9.43 21.35
CA THR A 72 7.84 -9.63 19.95
C THR A 72 8.09 -11.09 19.59
N GLY A 73 8.13 -11.98 20.59
CA GLY A 73 8.29 -13.42 20.43
C GLY A 73 6.96 -14.16 20.24
N ASN A 74 5.86 -13.64 20.79
CA ASN A 74 4.54 -14.24 20.76
C ASN A 74 3.55 -13.54 19.82
N LEU A 75 3.86 -12.34 19.33
CA LEU A 75 3.09 -11.66 18.29
C LEU A 75 3.76 -11.68 16.90
N THR A 76 2.95 -11.52 15.87
CA THR A 76 3.39 -11.28 14.49
C THR A 76 2.30 -10.54 13.70
N VAL A 77 2.53 -10.28 12.40
CA VAL A 77 1.58 -9.58 11.53
C VAL A 77 1.31 -10.36 10.25
N LYS A 78 0.03 -10.63 9.97
CA LYS A 78 -0.41 -11.41 8.80
C LYS A 78 -1.61 -10.73 8.13
N ARG A 79 -1.84 -11.03 6.86
CA ARG A 79 -3.09 -10.66 6.16
C ARG A 79 -4.23 -11.58 6.62
N PRO A 80 -5.50 -11.17 6.54
CA PRO A 80 -5.99 -9.85 6.09
C PRO A 80 -5.86 -8.76 7.16
N GLY A 81 -6.23 -7.53 6.81
CA GLY A 81 -6.17 -6.32 7.64
C GLY A 81 -7.48 -5.98 8.33
N ASN A 82 -8.30 -6.98 8.65
CA ASN A 82 -9.61 -6.85 9.31
C ASN A 82 -9.56 -7.06 10.84
N GLY A 83 -8.39 -7.38 11.40
CA GLY A 83 -8.11 -7.33 12.82
C GLY A 83 -7.22 -6.15 13.18
N LEU A 84 -6.65 -6.15 14.39
CA LEU A 84 -5.91 -5.03 14.94
C LEU A 84 -4.75 -4.56 14.06
N SER A 85 -4.69 -3.25 13.77
CA SER A 85 -3.67 -2.67 12.89
C SER A 85 -2.25 -2.83 13.46
N PRO A 86 -1.25 -3.22 12.65
CA PRO A 86 0.17 -3.19 13.01
C PRO A 86 0.67 -1.83 13.49
N MET A 87 -0.03 -0.74 13.17
CA MET A 87 0.30 0.59 13.67
C MET A 87 0.12 0.71 15.19
N LEU A 88 -0.66 -0.19 15.81
CA LEU A 88 -0.88 -0.26 17.25
C LEU A 88 0.13 -1.17 17.95
N TRP A 89 1.16 -1.66 17.26
CA TRP A 89 2.15 -2.59 17.81
C TRP A 89 2.73 -2.11 19.14
N ASP A 90 3.24 -0.88 19.17
CA ASP A 90 3.87 -0.30 20.36
C ASP A 90 2.89 -0.09 21.52
N THR A 91 1.58 0.01 21.23
CA THR A 91 0.54 0.13 22.25
C THR A 91 0.11 -1.21 22.83
N ILE A 92 0.31 -2.31 22.10
CA ILE A 92 -0.07 -3.67 22.50
C ILE A 92 1.06 -4.39 23.22
N ILE A 93 2.31 -4.15 22.82
CA ILE A 93 3.47 -4.76 23.47
C ILE A 93 3.46 -4.40 24.96
N ASN A 94 3.73 -5.39 25.81
CA ASN A 94 3.64 -5.35 27.28
C ASN A 94 2.22 -5.22 27.86
N THR A 95 1.17 -5.17 27.05
CA THR A 95 -0.20 -5.39 27.54
C THR A 95 -0.45 -6.89 27.73
N VAL A 96 -1.53 -7.22 28.45
CA VAL A 96 -1.82 -8.59 28.87
C VAL A 96 -2.93 -9.19 28.02
N ALA A 97 -2.76 -10.44 27.61
CA ALA A 97 -3.80 -11.20 26.92
C ALA A 97 -5.01 -11.41 27.85
N HIS A 98 -6.19 -10.92 27.43
CA HIS A 98 -7.44 -11.08 28.20
C HIS A 98 -8.04 -12.48 28.09
N ARG A 99 -7.62 -13.25 27.07
CA ARG A 99 -8.04 -14.64 26.82
C ARG A 99 -6.89 -15.45 26.23
N ASP A 100 -7.11 -16.76 26.12
CA ASP A 100 -6.21 -17.64 25.38
C ASP A 100 -6.33 -17.36 23.87
N TYR A 101 -5.19 -17.41 23.17
CA TYR A 101 -5.10 -17.29 21.72
C TYR A 101 -4.39 -18.51 21.13
N GLN A 102 -4.89 -19.00 20.00
CA GLN A 102 -4.22 -19.99 19.17
C GLN A 102 -3.24 -19.33 18.19
N PRO A 103 -2.23 -20.05 17.68
CA PRO A 103 -1.40 -19.55 16.59
C PRO A 103 -2.27 -19.06 15.42
N ASP A 104 -1.89 -17.92 14.86
CA ASP A 104 -2.54 -17.21 13.74
C ASP A 104 -3.90 -16.57 14.07
N GLU A 105 -4.35 -16.65 15.31
CA GLU A 105 -5.54 -15.95 15.78
C GLU A 105 -5.29 -14.44 15.88
N MET A 106 -6.28 -13.64 15.47
CA MET A 106 -6.19 -12.18 15.56
C MET A 106 -6.24 -11.73 17.01
N ILE A 107 -5.42 -10.73 17.34
CA ILE A 107 -5.42 -10.13 18.67
C ILE A 107 -6.56 -9.13 18.77
N GLU A 108 -7.29 -9.22 19.88
CA GLU A 108 -8.38 -8.31 20.23
C GLU A 108 -7.97 -7.46 21.45
N ARG A 109 -8.40 -6.21 21.47
CA ARG A 109 -8.21 -5.30 22.61
C ARG A 109 -9.52 -5.16 23.37
N GLU A 110 -9.47 -5.16 24.70
CA GLU A 110 -10.63 -4.74 25.50
C GLU A 110 -10.77 -3.21 25.43
N GLY A 111 -11.88 -2.74 24.86
CA GLY A 111 -12.27 -1.33 24.80
C GLY A 111 -12.48 -0.82 23.38
N ASN A 112 -13.73 -0.43 23.09
CA ASN A 112 -14.27 0.18 21.87
C ASN A 112 -13.24 0.85 20.93
N ASP A 113 -12.99 0.23 19.79
CA ASP A 113 -12.41 0.88 18.61
C ASP A 113 -13.53 1.17 17.57
N ASP A 114 -14.67 1.69 18.05
CA ASP A 114 -15.66 2.42 17.23
C ASP A 114 -15.36 3.93 17.35
N GLU A 115 -14.34 4.40 16.63
CA GLU A 115 -14.20 5.80 16.21
C GLU A 115 -13.56 5.89 14.81
#